data_AF-A0A0G0FYP4-F1
#
_entry.id   AF-A0A0G0FYP4-F1
#
_cell.length_a   1.000
_cell.length_b   1.000
_cell.length_c   1.000
_cell.angle_alpha   90.00
_cell.angle_beta   90.00
_cell.angle_gamma   90.00
#
_symmetry.space_group_name_H-M   'P 1'
#
loop_
_entity.id
_entity.type
_entity.pdbx_description
1 polymer ?
#
loop_
_entity_poly.entity_id
_entity_poly.type
_entity_poly.pdbx_seq_one_letter_code
_entity_poly.pdbx_strand_id
1 'polypeptide(L)' 'KNGEVLVNEINTIPGFTAISMYPKLWEASGLPLPKLLDKLINLAIERFKRESKLKTTVS' A
#
# COMPACT_ATOMS: atom_id res chain seq x y z
N LYS A 1 31.61 8.19 -4.36
CA LYS A 1 30.63 7.35 -3.62
C LYS A 1 29.96 6.44 -4.64
N ASN A 2 30.01 5.13 -4.43
CA ASN A 2 29.93 4.09 -5.48
C ASN A 2 28.50 3.76 -5.95
N GLY A 3 27.53 4.66 -5.77
CA GLY A 3 26.12 4.41 -6.13
C GLY A 3 25.43 3.30 -5.32
N GLU A 4 26.05 2.85 -4.22
CA GLU A 4 25.48 1.80 -3.37
C GLU A 4 24.17 2.27 -2.71
N VAL A 5 23.15 1.41 -2.78
CA VAL A 5 21.84 1.64 -2.17
C VAL A 5 21.69 0.69 -0.99
N LEU A 6 21.47 1.25 0.20
CA LEU A 6 21.21 0.51 1.42
C LEU A 6 19.77 0.77 1.87
N VAL A 7 19.03 -0.30 2.17
CA VAL A 7 17.65 -0.19 2.69
C VAL A 7 17.71 -0.05 4.19
N ASN A 8 17.21 1.07 4.72
CA ASN A 8 17.17 1.32 6.16
C ASN A 8 15.98 0.62 6.84
N GLU A 9 14.77 0.88 6.35
CA GLU A 9 13.53 0.36 6.94
C GLU A 9 12.44 0.12 5.90
N ILE A 10 11.47 -0.72 6.25
CA ILE A 10 10.23 -0.90 5.51
C ILE A 10 9.08 -0.55 6.45
N ASN A 11 8.30 0.45 6.08
CA ASN A 11 7.15 0.90 6.86
C ASN A 11 5.84 0.41 6.23
N THR A 12 5.14 -0.49 6.93
CA THR A 12 3.87 -1.08 6.47
C THR A 12 2.64 -0.21 6.81
N ILE A 13 2.79 0.75 7.71
CA ILE A 13 1.75 1.72 8.09
C ILE A 13 2.38 3.13 8.10
N PRO A 14 2.66 3.70 6.92
CA PRO A 14 3.23 5.04 6.83
C PRO A 14 2.20 6.10 7.27
N GLY A 15 2.69 7.28 7.63
CA GLY A 15 1.83 8.45 7.82
C GLY A 15 0.95 8.68 6.58
N PHE A 16 -0.33 8.97 6.80
CA PHE A 16 -1.35 9.03 5.75
C PHE A 16 -2.08 10.37 5.65
N THR A 17 -1.51 11.44 6.21
CA THR A 17 -2.02 12.80 6.05
C THR A 17 -1.57 13.37 4.70
N ALA A 18 -2.22 14.42 4.20
CA ALA A 18 -1.85 15.07 2.93
C ALA A 18 -0.40 15.58 2.90
N ILE A 19 0.22 15.85 4.06
CA ILE A 19 1.61 16.27 4.15
C ILE A 19 2.62 15.12 4.27
N SER A 20 2.14 13.89 4.49
CA SER A 20 2.98 12.71 4.69
C SER A 20 3.67 12.29 3.38
N MET A 21 4.86 11.68 3.50
CA MET A 21 5.66 11.29 2.33
C MET A 21 4.97 10.24 1.45
N TYR A 22 4.26 9.28 2.03
CA TYR A 22 3.61 8.22 1.25
C TYR A 22 2.54 8.78 0.29
N PRO A 23 1.54 9.57 0.73
CA PRO A 23 0.63 10.27 -0.19
C PRO A 23 1.33 11.17 -1.20
N LYS A 24 2.33 11.96 -0.79
CA LYS A 24 3.03 12.90 -1.67
C LYS A 24 3.76 12.22 -2.83
N LEU A 25 4.42 11.10 -2.58
CA LEU A 25 5.14 10.35 -3.64
C LEU A 25 4.15 9.79 -4.67
N TRP A 26 3.00 9.29 -4.23
CA TRP A 26 1.94 8.83 -5.14
C TRP A 26 1.32 9.96 -5.94
N GLU A 27 1.08 11.11 -5.31
CA GLU A 27 0.58 12.30 -6.00
C GLU A 27 1.56 12.78 -7.08
N ALA A 28 2.86 12.83 -6.77
CA ALA A 28 3.91 13.15 -7.74
C ALA A 28 3.99 12.14 -8.90
N SER A 29 3.56 10.89 -8.68
CA SER A 29 3.43 9.87 -9.73
C SER A 29 2.12 9.95 -10.53
N GLY A 30 1.25 10.91 -10.24
CA GLY A 30 -0.04 11.12 -10.93
C GLY A 30 -1.25 10.45 -10.26
N LEU A 31 -1.11 9.93 -9.03
CA LEU A 31 -2.21 9.32 -8.28
C LEU A 31 -2.58 10.17 -7.06
N PRO A 32 -3.64 11.00 -7.14
CA PRO A 32 -4.04 11.87 -6.03
C PRO A 32 -4.60 11.08 -4.85
N LEU A 33 -4.49 11.65 -3.65
CA LEU A 33 -4.83 10.99 -2.38
C LEU A 33 -6.23 10.31 -2.36
N PRO A 34 -7.33 10.92 -2.84
CA PRO A 34 -8.63 10.23 -2.87
C PRO A 34 -8.60 8.93 -3.69
N LYS A 35 -7.96 8.96 -4.87
CA LYS A 35 -7.83 7.77 -5.73
C LYS A 35 -6.89 6.73 -5.13
N LEU A 36 -5.85 7.15 -4.42
CA LEU A 36 -4.97 6.26 -3.67
C LEU A 36 -5.74 5.53 -2.56
N LEU A 37 -6.60 6.25 -1.83
CA LEU A 37 -7.44 5.68 -0.79
C LEU A 37 -8.41 4.63 -1.37
N ASP A 38 -9.12 4.98 -2.45
CA ASP A 38 -10.02 4.06 -3.15
C ASP A 38 -9.27 2.79 -3.59
N LYS A 39 -8.07 2.96 -4.14
CA LYS A 39 -7.22 1.85 -4.57
C LYS A 39 -6.84 0.93 -3.41
N LEU A 40 -6.43 1.48 -2.25
CA LEU A 40 -6.06 0.67 -1.08
C LEU A 40 -7.25 -0.10 -0.51
N ILE A 41 -8.43 0.52 -0.45
CA ILE A 41 -9.66 -0.13 0.00
C ILE A 41 -10.01 -1.29 -0.94
N ASN A 42 -9.95 -1.08 -2.25
CA ASN A 42 -10.22 -2.13 -3.24
C ASN A 42 -9.23 -3.29 -3.12
N LEU A 43 -7.93 -3.01 -2.97
CA LEU A 43 -6.90 -4.03 -2.74
C LEU A 43 -7.17 -4.85 -1.47
N ALA A 44 -7.64 -4.20 -0.39
CA ALA A 44 -8.01 -4.89 0.85
C ALA A 44 -9.20 -5.84 0.65
N ILE A 45 -10.24 -5.40 -0.08
CA ILE A 45 -11.40 -6.22 -0.41
C ILE A 45 -11.00 -7.41 -1.30
N GLU A 46 -10.19 -7.18 -2.33
CA GLU A 46 -9.69 -8.23 -3.22
C GLU A 46 -8.88 -9.28 -2.47
N ARG A 47 -7.97 -8.83 -1.59
CA ARG A 47 -7.21 -9.71 -0.70
C ARG A 47 -8.12 -10.55 0.19
N PHE A 48 -9.10 -9.93 0.83
CA PHE A 48 -10.05 -10.62 1.70
C PHE A 48 -10.87 -11.69 0.94
N LYS A 49 -11.35 -11.36 -0.26
CA LYS A 49 -12.07 -12.32 -1.13
C LYS A 49 -11.19 -13.50 -1.53
N ARG A 50 -9.91 -13.24 -1.86
CA ARG A 50 -8.94 -14.28 -2.21
C ARG A 50 -8.67 -15.21 -1.04
N GLU A 51 -8.42 -14.67 0.15
CA GLU A 51 -8.16 -15.46 1.37
C GLU A 51 -9.39 -16.29 1.78
N SER A 52 -10.60 -15.74 1.67
CA SER A 52 -11.84 -16.45 2.00
C SER A 52 -12.06 -17.69 1.12
N LYS A 53 -11.61 -17.69 -0.14
CA LYS A 53 -11.71 -18.85 -1.04
C LYS A 53 -10.74 -19.98 -0.68
N LEU A 54 -9.63 -19.67 0.00
CA LEU A 54 -8.65 -20.66 0.44
C LEU A 54 -9.07 -21.38 1.73
N LYS A 55 -10.00 -20.80 2.49
CA LYS A 55 -10.60 -21.41 3.69
C LYS A 55 -11.62 -22.46 3.26
N THR A 56 -11.13 -23.61 2.78
CA THR A 56 -11.95 -24.82 2.65
C THR A 56 -11.89 -25.57 3.97
N THR A 57 -13.06 -25.91 4.49
CA THR A 57 -13.20 -26.70 5.70
C THR A 57 -12.68 -28.11 5.42
N VAL A 58 -11.57 -28.50 6.04
CA VAL A 58 -11.31 -29.92 6.30
C VAL A 58 -12.09 -30.23 7.58
N SER A 59 -13.29 -30.77 7.40
CA SER A 59 -14.07 -31.45 8.43
C SER A 59 -14.76 -32.63 7.78
#